data_AF-A0A2U9ILQ7-F1
#
_entry.id   AF-A0A2U9ILQ7-F1
#
_cell.length_a   1.000
_cell.length_b   1.000
_cell.length_c   1.000
_cell.angle_alpha   90.00
_cell.angle_beta   90.00
_cell.angle_gamma   90.00
#
_symmetry.space_group_name_H-M   'P 1'
#
loop_
_entity.id
_entity.type
_entity.pdbx_description
1 polymer ?
#
loop_
_entity_poly.entity_id
_entity_poly.type
_entity_poly.pdbx_seq_one_letter_code
_entity_poly.pdbx_strand_id
1 'polypeptide(L)'
;MDSKELIMKMKTSGFKKLTGPPEDWLKSFTSMDWGFREKERLRKEWEKIRPGDIFIFHSMKPEHIQIEIETGIIGVGVVKETKIGIDEESVYEPKDLRPLRIVFSEMWWFGEYEKISKVKFPEKVRKGDLIYREIYYLLRNCITFSEMKKYGFSISTQGAIQNIAKDKQEKLIELIKPRLKTPILNPN
;
A
#
# COMPACT_ATOMS: atom_id res chain seq x y z
N MET A 1 -11.11 -9.26 -9.70
CA MET A 1 -11.58 -10.11 -8.59
C MET A 1 -12.61 -9.33 -7.78
N ASP A 2 -13.65 -9.95 -7.24
CA ASP A 2 -14.59 -9.26 -6.33
C ASP A 2 -14.09 -9.28 -4.87
N SER A 3 -14.73 -8.50 -3.98
CA SER A 3 -14.32 -8.43 -2.57
C SER A 3 -14.47 -9.76 -1.81
N LYS A 4 -15.40 -10.63 -2.19
CA LYS A 4 -15.58 -11.94 -1.53
C LYS A 4 -14.47 -12.89 -1.94
N GLU A 5 -14.14 -12.91 -3.22
CA GLU A 5 -13.05 -13.69 -3.79
C GLU A 5 -11.69 -13.24 -3.21
N LEU A 6 -11.46 -11.93 -3.07
CA LEU A 6 -10.27 -11.38 -2.40
C LEU A 6 -10.15 -11.92 -0.98
N ILE A 7 -11.22 -11.83 -0.19
CA ILE A 7 -11.22 -12.29 1.21
C ILE A 7 -10.98 -13.80 1.30
N MET A 8 -11.56 -14.59 0.40
CA MET A 8 -11.29 -16.03 0.35
C MET A 8 -9.82 -16.30 0.09
N LYS A 9 -9.22 -15.60 -0.88
CA LYS A 9 -7.81 -15.73 -1.24
C LYS A 9 -6.88 -15.29 -0.10
N MET A 10 -7.22 -14.21 0.60
CA MET A 10 -6.49 -13.76 1.80
C MET A 10 -6.50 -14.83 2.89
N LYS A 11 -7.61 -15.56 3.07
CA LYS A 11 -7.69 -16.64 4.07
C LYS A 11 -6.89 -17.89 3.68
N THR A 12 -6.86 -18.24 2.40
CA THR A 12 -6.23 -19.47 1.93
C THR A 12 -4.73 -19.31 1.68
N SER A 13 -4.33 -18.24 1.01
CA SER A 13 -2.94 -17.97 0.62
C SER A 13 -2.20 -17.07 1.61
N GLY A 14 -2.94 -16.34 2.46
CA GLY A 14 -2.37 -15.33 3.33
C GLY A 14 -1.94 -14.07 2.59
N PHE A 15 -1.29 -13.16 3.32
CA PHE A 15 -0.77 -11.91 2.77
C PHE A 15 0.44 -11.40 3.55
N LYS A 16 1.20 -10.52 2.91
CA LYS A 16 2.33 -9.79 3.51
C LYS A 16 1.99 -8.31 3.65
N LYS A 17 2.76 -7.58 4.46
CA LYS A 17 2.65 -6.13 4.62
C LYS A 17 3.74 -5.43 3.84
N LEU A 18 3.36 -4.39 3.12
CA LEU A 18 4.25 -3.37 2.58
C LEU A 18 4.16 -2.12 3.44
N THR A 19 5.30 -1.50 3.76
CA THR A 19 5.35 -0.27 4.56
C THR A 19 6.02 0.84 3.78
N GLY A 20 5.41 2.02 3.78
CA GLY A 20 6.07 3.25 3.41
C GLY A 20 5.21 4.48 3.70
N PRO A 21 5.73 5.67 3.37
CA PRO A 21 5.07 6.93 3.70
C PRO A 21 3.86 7.20 2.79
N PRO A 22 2.90 8.04 3.22
CA PRO A 22 1.70 8.37 2.44
C PRO A 22 2.02 8.97 1.06
N GLU A 23 3.14 9.68 0.92
CA GLU A 23 3.65 10.20 -0.34
C GLU A 23 3.92 9.07 -1.36
N ASP A 24 4.55 7.99 -0.92
CA ASP A 24 4.82 6.83 -1.77
C ASP A 24 3.52 6.09 -2.14
N TRP A 25 2.56 6.02 -1.21
CA TRP A 25 1.26 5.43 -1.51
C TRP A 25 0.43 6.24 -2.50
N LEU A 26 0.54 7.56 -2.50
CA LEU A 26 -0.08 8.41 -3.53
C LEU A 26 0.56 8.23 -4.91
N LYS A 27 1.86 7.94 -5.00
CA LYS A 27 2.48 7.53 -6.27
C LYS A 27 1.89 6.20 -6.73
N SER A 28 1.84 5.20 -5.84
CA SER A 28 1.26 3.89 -6.17
C SER A 28 -0.20 3.97 -6.58
N PHE A 29 -0.97 4.90 -6.01
CA PHE A 29 -2.36 5.15 -6.40
C PHE A 29 -2.50 5.44 -7.90
N THR A 30 -1.58 6.20 -8.49
CA THR A 30 -1.61 6.54 -9.93
C THR A 30 -0.83 5.57 -10.79
N SER A 31 0.31 5.07 -10.31
CA SER A 31 1.22 4.23 -11.09
C SER A 31 0.90 2.73 -11.04
N MET A 32 0.06 2.31 -10.09
CA MET A 32 -0.25 0.90 -9.80
C MET A 32 0.99 0.05 -9.48
N ASP A 33 2.05 0.65 -8.95
CA ASP A 33 3.29 -0.08 -8.62
C ASP A 33 3.98 0.43 -7.34
N TRP A 34 4.80 -0.43 -6.73
CA TRP A 34 5.54 -0.17 -5.49
C TRP A 34 7.00 -0.60 -5.64
N GLY A 35 7.94 0.12 -5.04
CA GLY A 35 9.37 -0.14 -5.20
C GLY A 35 10.12 -0.43 -3.91
N PHE A 36 11.20 -1.21 -4.00
CA PHE A 36 12.18 -1.38 -2.94
C PHE A 36 13.57 -0.98 -3.41
N ARG A 37 14.38 -0.50 -2.46
CA ARG A 37 15.82 -0.37 -2.66
C ARG A 37 16.44 -1.74 -2.89
N GLU A 38 17.50 -1.77 -3.68
CA GLU A 38 18.27 -2.97 -3.93
C GLU A 38 19.18 -3.29 -2.73
N LYS A 39 18.63 -4.02 -1.76
CA LYS A 39 19.37 -4.60 -0.64
C LYS A 39 19.23 -6.11 -0.71
N GLU A 40 20.29 -6.87 -0.41
CA GLU A 40 20.31 -8.33 -0.54
C GLU A 40 19.08 -9.01 0.08
N ARG A 41 18.72 -8.64 1.32
CA ARG A 41 17.53 -9.18 2.00
C ARG A 41 16.22 -8.85 1.27
N LEU A 42 16.10 -7.64 0.73
CA LEU A 42 14.89 -7.21 0.01
C LEU A 42 14.80 -7.86 -1.36
N ARG A 43 15.92 -7.98 -2.07
CA ARG A 43 16.01 -8.71 -3.34
C ARG A 43 15.57 -10.17 -3.18
N LYS A 44 16.10 -10.87 -2.17
CA LYS A 44 15.69 -12.25 -1.86
C LYS A 44 14.20 -12.40 -1.55
N GLU A 45 13.58 -11.42 -0.87
CA GLU A 45 12.13 -11.45 -0.62
C GLU A 45 11.31 -11.07 -1.85
N TRP A 46 11.79 -10.12 -2.65
CA TRP A 46 11.14 -9.68 -3.89
C TRP A 46 11.15 -10.78 -4.96
N GLU A 47 12.23 -11.55 -5.08
CA GLU A 47 12.34 -12.70 -6.00
C GLU A 47 11.38 -13.85 -5.67
N LYS A 48 10.81 -13.88 -4.46
CA LYS A 48 9.79 -14.86 -4.06
C LYS A 48 8.37 -14.42 -4.41
N ILE A 49 8.17 -13.16 -4.76
CA ILE A 49 6.84 -12.62 -5.09
C ILE A 49 6.38 -13.22 -6.41
N ARG A 50 5.11 -13.61 -6.47
CA ARG A 50 4.47 -14.20 -7.65
C ARG A 50 3.20 -13.44 -8.03
N PRO A 51 2.80 -13.48 -9.32
CA PRO A 51 1.48 -13.04 -9.73
C PRO A 51 0.39 -13.65 -8.85
N GLY A 52 -0.55 -12.83 -8.40
CA GLY A 52 -1.64 -13.23 -7.52
C GLY A 52 -1.34 -13.15 -6.02
N ASP A 53 -0.10 -12.92 -5.60
CA ASP A 53 0.24 -12.65 -4.19
C ASP A 53 -0.51 -11.42 -3.68
N ILE A 54 -0.82 -11.41 -2.38
CA ILE A 54 -1.58 -10.33 -1.74
C ILE A 54 -0.68 -9.56 -0.76
N PHE A 55 -0.75 -8.25 -0.87
CA PHE A 55 -0.13 -7.32 0.07
C PHE A 55 -1.17 -6.42 0.72
N ILE A 56 -1.01 -6.16 2.01
CA ILE A 56 -1.67 -5.02 2.67
C ILE A 56 -0.73 -3.82 2.67
N PHE A 57 -1.30 -2.62 2.60
CA PHE A 57 -0.57 -1.36 2.52
C PHE A 57 -0.58 -0.68 3.88
N HIS A 58 0.60 -0.52 4.49
CA HIS A 58 0.78 0.19 5.75
C HIS A 58 1.39 1.56 5.47
N SER A 59 0.62 2.61 5.76
CA SER A 59 1.12 3.98 5.76
C SER A 59 1.76 4.29 7.10
N MET A 60 3.04 4.65 7.08
CA MET A 60 3.73 5.22 8.24
C MET A 60 3.60 6.75 8.25
N LYS A 61 4.41 7.43 9.08
CA LYS A 61 4.46 8.89 9.10
C LYS A 61 4.97 9.44 7.77
N PRO A 62 4.51 10.64 7.35
CA PRO A 62 5.10 11.37 6.23
C PRO A 62 6.63 11.53 6.38
N GLU A 63 7.34 11.54 5.26
CA GLU A 63 8.80 11.73 5.23
C GLU A 63 9.20 13.12 4.72
N HIS A 64 8.43 13.68 3.79
CA HIS A 64 8.77 14.92 3.08
C HIS A 64 7.77 16.05 3.33
N ILE A 65 6.67 15.75 4.01
CA ILE A 65 5.56 16.68 4.23
C ILE A 65 5.26 16.78 5.72
N GLN A 66 5.09 18.00 6.24
CA GLN A 66 4.76 18.23 7.64
C GLN A 66 3.24 18.23 7.83
N ILE A 67 2.67 17.04 8.06
CA ILE A 67 1.25 16.87 8.40
C ILE A 67 1.10 15.84 9.52
N GLU A 68 0.28 16.16 10.51
CA GLU A 68 -0.15 15.20 11.52
C GLU A 68 -1.37 14.44 11.01
N ILE A 69 -1.18 13.14 10.77
CA ILE A 69 -2.24 12.26 10.30
C ILE A 69 -2.12 10.88 10.94
N GLU A 70 -3.26 10.22 11.10
CA GLU A 70 -3.31 8.88 11.65
C GLU A 70 -2.69 7.86 10.68
N THR A 71 -1.91 6.93 11.22
CA THR A 71 -1.20 5.90 10.47
C THR A 71 -1.83 4.54 10.68
N GLY A 72 -1.69 3.65 9.69
CA GLY A 72 -2.35 2.36 9.73
C GLY A 72 -2.37 1.63 8.40
N ILE A 73 -3.19 0.60 8.32
CA ILE A 73 -3.42 -0.12 7.06
C ILE A 73 -4.44 0.67 6.23
N ILE A 74 -4.06 1.01 5.00
CA ILE A 74 -4.83 1.90 4.13
C ILE A 74 -5.38 1.20 2.88
N GLY A 75 -4.98 -0.05 2.64
CA GLY A 75 -5.45 -0.79 1.48
C GLY A 75 -4.86 -2.19 1.32
N VAL A 76 -5.21 -2.79 0.18
CA VAL A 76 -4.79 -4.13 -0.25
C VAL A 76 -4.43 -4.08 -1.73
N GLY A 77 -3.40 -4.80 -2.14
CA GLY A 77 -2.99 -4.95 -3.53
C GLY A 77 -2.79 -6.41 -3.91
N VAL A 78 -3.15 -6.74 -5.15
CA VAL A 78 -2.90 -8.06 -5.75
C VAL A 78 -1.82 -7.90 -6.81
N VAL A 79 -0.78 -8.71 -6.72
CA VAL A 79 0.37 -8.62 -7.63
C VAL A 79 -0.02 -9.09 -9.02
N LYS A 80 0.31 -8.27 -10.03
CA LYS A 80 0.32 -8.69 -11.43
C LYS A 80 1.66 -9.36 -11.77
N GLU A 81 2.75 -8.65 -11.51
CA GLU A 81 4.10 -9.07 -11.85
C GLU A 81 5.14 -8.33 -11.01
N THR A 82 6.39 -8.77 -11.12
CA THR A 82 7.56 -8.06 -10.62
C THR A 82 8.44 -7.64 -11.78
N LYS A 83 9.06 -6.46 -11.69
CA LYS A 83 9.99 -5.96 -12.71
C LYS A 83 11.12 -5.14 -12.10
N ILE A 84 12.25 -5.09 -12.79
CA ILE A 84 13.28 -4.08 -12.53
C ILE A 84 12.90 -2.84 -13.33
N GLY A 85 12.94 -1.66 -12.71
CA GLY A 85 12.58 -0.41 -13.38
C GLY A 85 12.87 0.82 -12.53
N ILE A 86 12.28 1.95 -12.90
CA ILE A 86 12.42 3.22 -12.17
C ILE A 86 11.06 3.71 -11.67
N ASP A 87 11.09 4.59 -10.66
CA ASP A 87 9.93 5.33 -10.20
C ASP A 87 9.76 6.60 -11.05
N GLU A 88 8.87 6.53 -12.05
CA GLU A 88 8.60 7.65 -12.96
C GLU A 88 7.94 8.85 -12.29
N GLU A 89 7.36 8.65 -11.11
CA GLU A 89 6.67 9.66 -10.34
C GLU A 89 7.52 10.22 -9.19
N SER A 90 8.79 9.80 -9.09
CA SER A 90 9.70 10.29 -8.05
C SER A 90 9.96 11.80 -8.17
N VAL A 91 9.91 12.48 -7.03
CA VAL A 91 10.16 13.93 -6.89
C VAL A 91 11.24 14.20 -5.84
N TYR A 92 11.13 13.56 -4.68
CA TYR A 92 12.01 13.81 -3.54
C TYR A 92 13.29 12.97 -3.54
N GLU A 93 13.34 11.94 -4.39
CA GLU A 93 14.44 10.97 -4.45
C GLU A 93 14.83 10.66 -5.90
N PRO A 94 16.03 10.13 -6.16
CA PRO A 94 16.41 9.63 -7.48
C PRO A 94 15.43 8.57 -7.99
N LYS A 95 15.07 8.64 -9.28
CA LYS A 95 14.10 7.72 -9.90
C LYS A 95 14.52 6.25 -9.84
N ASP A 96 15.81 5.99 -9.82
CA ASP A 96 16.44 4.67 -9.81
C ASP A 96 16.71 4.13 -8.39
N LEU A 97 16.38 4.89 -7.34
CA LEU A 97 16.68 4.51 -5.96
C LEU A 97 15.98 3.21 -5.51
N ARG A 98 14.79 2.93 -6.05
CA ARG A 98 13.95 1.77 -5.67
C ARG A 98 13.62 0.89 -6.89
N PRO A 99 14.62 0.18 -7.45
CA PRO A 99 14.47 -0.44 -8.76
C PRO A 99 13.70 -1.76 -8.73
N LEU A 100 13.57 -2.40 -7.57
CA LEU A 100 12.81 -3.65 -7.40
C LEU A 100 11.32 -3.32 -7.33
N ARG A 101 10.59 -3.40 -8.45
CA ARG A 101 9.18 -2.99 -8.54
C ARG A 101 8.22 -4.17 -8.43
N ILE A 102 7.09 -3.96 -7.77
CA ILE A 102 5.90 -4.79 -7.82
C ILE A 102 4.85 -4.01 -8.60
N VAL A 103 4.28 -4.61 -9.64
CA VAL A 103 3.12 -4.04 -10.35
C VAL A 103 1.87 -4.74 -9.84
N PHE A 104 0.85 -3.98 -9.46
CA PHE A 104 -0.43 -4.52 -8.99
C PHE A 104 -1.42 -4.66 -10.15
N SER A 105 -2.16 -5.76 -10.19
CA SER A 105 -3.29 -5.92 -11.10
C SER A 105 -4.52 -5.19 -10.56
N GLU A 106 -4.70 -5.21 -9.25
CA GLU A 106 -5.86 -4.65 -8.56
C GLU A 106 -5.44 -4.07 -7.21
N MET A 107 -6.03 -2.93 -6.84
CA MET A 107 -5.83 -2.30 -5.54
C MET A 107 -7.16 -1.85 -4.92
N TRP A 108 -7.32 -2.12 -3.62
CA TRP A 108 -8.44 -1.66 -2.81
C TRP A 108 -7.92 -0.64 -1.79
N TRP A 109 -8.40 0.59 -1.86
CA TRP A 109 -8.09 1.63 -0.89
C TRP A 109 -9.25 1.83 0.09
N PHE A 110 -8.93 1.98 1.37
CA PHE A 110 -9.95 2.10 2.43
C PHE A 110 -10.48 3.52 2.60
N GLY A 111 -9.67 4.49 2.19
CA GLY A 111 -10.02 5.90 2.21
C GLY A 111 -11.03 6.34 1.17
N GLU A 112 -11.13 7.65 1.00
CA GLU A 112 -12.02 8.32 0.03
C GLU A 112 -11.30 8.49 -1.30
N TYR A 113 -10.86 7.36 -1.86
CA TYR A 113 -10.00 7.34 -3.04
C TYR A 113 -10.68 7.89 -4.29
N GLU A 114 -12.00 7.91 -4.33
CA GLU A 114 -12.81 8.57 -5.36
C GLU A 114 -12.60 10.09 -5.42
N LYS A 115 -12.09 10.69 -4.34
CA LYS A 115 -11.75 12.13 -4.26
C LYS A 115 -10.28 12.41 -4.62
N ILE A 116 -9.47 11.37 -4.83
CA ILE A 116 -8.07 11.52 -5.24
C ILE A 116 -8.02 11.67 -6.76
N SER A 117 -7.40 12.75 -7.23
CA SER A 117 -7.26 13.01 -8.65
C SER A 117 -6.30 12.03 -9.32
N LYS A 118 -6.50 11.77 -10.61
CA LYS A 118 -5.61 10.93 -11.44
C LYS A 118 -4.37 11.66 -11.96
N VAL A 119 -4.13 12.90 -11.55
CA VAL A 119 -2.91 13.63 -11.93
C VAL A 119 -1.71 12.98 -11.27
N LYS A 120 -0.58 12.89 -11.98
CA LYS A 120 0.65 12.28 -11.46
C LYS A 120 1.18 13.06 -10.26
N PHE A 121 1.89 12.36 -9.37
CA PHE A 121 2.47 12.88 -8.14
C PHE A 121 3.33 14.14 -8.32
N PRO A 122 4.20 14.29 -9.36
CA PRO A 122 4.91 15.54 -9.59
C PRO A 122 3.99 16.77 -9.73
N GLU A 123 2.83 16.61 -10.37
CA GLU A 123 1.84 17.68 -10.48
C GLU A 123 1.11 17.95 -9.15
N LYS A 124 0.90 16.91 -8.33
CA LYS A 124 0.35 17.06 -6.97
C LYS A 124 1.28 17.89 -6.09
N VAL A 125 2.59 17.60 -6.13
CA VAL A 125 3.62 18.32 -5.35
C VAL A 125 3.69 19.79 -5.78
N ARG A 126 3.68 20.08 -7.09
CA ARG A 126 3.64 21.47 -7.59
C ARG A 126 2.43 22.26 -7.10
N LYS A 127 1.31 21.58 -6.84
CA LYS A 127 0.06 22.16 -6.35
C LYS A 127 -0.12 22.03 -4.83
N GLY A 128 0.97 21.94 -4.05
CA GLY A 128 1.00 22.10 -2.59
C GLY A 128 -0.23 21.57 -1.84
N ASP A 129 -1.22 22.42 -1.63
CA ASP A 129 -2.52 22.09 -1.01
C ASP A 129 -3.18 20.79 -1.50
N LEU A 130 -3.00 20.46 -2.78
CA LEU A 130 -3.54 19.23 -3.36
C LEU A 130 -2.95 17.97 -2.71
N ILE A 131 -1.64 17.95 -2.44
CA ILE A 131 -1.00 16.77 -1.87
C ILE A 131 -1.46 16.52 -0.43
N TYR A 132 -1.59 17.57 0.38
CA TYR A 132 -2.08 17.47 1.76
C TYR A 132 -3.50 16.91 1.80
N ARG A 133 -4.38 17.44 0.96
CA ARG A 133 -5.78 17.03 0.88
C ARG A 133 -5.93 15.59 0.43
N GLU A 134 -5.14 15.15 -0.54
CA GLU A 134 -5.23 13.79 -1.07
C GLU A 134 -4.60 12.75 -0.15
N ILE A 135 -3.53 13.09 0.59
CA ILE A 135 -3.03 12.27 1.69
C ILE A 135 -4.13 12.07 2.73
N TYR A 136 -4.87 13.14 3.07
CA TYR A 136 -5.99 13.04 4.00
C TYR A 136 -7.08 12.10 3.49
N TYR A 137 -7.47 12.20 2.21
CA TYR A 137 -8.44 11.27 1.62
C TYR A 137 -7.96 9.82 1.59
N LEU A 138 -6.68 9.60 1.27
CA LEU A 138 -6.08 8.28 1.20
C LEU A 138 -6.07 7.57 2.56
N LEU A 139 -5.74 8.30 3.63
CA LEU A 139 -5.55 7.75 4.97
C LEU A 139 -6.83 7.72 5.80
N ARG A 140 -7.90 8.38 5.35
CA ARG A 140 -9.21 8.30 6.00
C ARG A 140 -9.63 6.83 6.11
N ASN A 141 -10.24 6.45 7.24
CA ASN A 141 -10.74 5.09 7.48
C ASN A 141 -9.63 4.00 7.47
N CYS A 142 -8.36 4.36 7.69
CA CYS A 142 -7.30 3.38 7.88
C CYS A 142 -7.58 2.48 9.11
N ILE A 143 -7.02 1.27 9.09
CA ILE A 143 -7.03 0.38 10.26
C ILE A 143 -5.86 0.78 11.14
N THR A 144 -6.18 1.39 12.26
CA THR A 144 -5.18 2.03 13.12
C THR A 144 -4.57 1.00 14.07
N PHE A 145 -3.36 1.24 14.55
CA PHE A 145 -2.76 0.36 15.56
C PHE A 145 -3.53 0.39 16.89
N SER A 146 -4.24 1.47 17.17
CA SER A 146 -5.15 1.57 18.32
C SER A 146 -6.36 0.63 18.14
N GLU A 147 -6.95 0.61 16.94
CA GLU A 147 -8.04 -0.31 16.59
C GLU A 147 -7.61 -1.77 16.70
N MET A 148 -6.44 -2.14 16.17
CA MET A 148 -5.90 -3.50 16.30
C MET A 148 -5.75 -3.92 17.77
N LYS A 149 -5.22 -3.02 18.62
CA LYS A 149 -5.07 -3.26 20.06
C LYS A 149 -6.42 -3.48 20.74
N LYS A 150 -7.45 -2.70 20.38
CA LYS A 150 -8.84 -2.91 20.87
C LYS A 150 -9.39 -4.27 20.44
N TYR A 151 -8.96 -4.78 19.29
CA TYR A 151 -9.26 -6.12 18.79
C TYR A 151 -8.32 -7.22 19.36
N GLY A 152 -7.47 -6.89 20.33
CA GLY A 152 -6.60 -7.85 21.02
C GLY A 152 -5.45 -8.38 20.16
N PHE A 153 -4.90 -7.58 19.25
CA PHE A 153 -3.67 -7.94 18.53
C PHE A 153 -2.84 -6.73 18.09
N SER A 154 -1.62 -6.99 17.62
CA SER A 154 -0.75 -5.99 17.02
C SER A 154 0.17 -6.62 15.96
N ILE A 155 0.52 -5.84 14.95
CA ILE A 155 1.53 -6.18 13.93
C ILE A 155 2.70 -5.21 14.04
N SER A 156 3.86 -5.57 13.50
CA SER A 156 5.02 -4.66 13.52
C SER A 156 4.78 -3.47 12.59
N THR A 157 5.19 -2.29 13.04
CA THR A 157 5.22 -1.06 12.23
C THR A 157 6.43 -1.00 11.32
N GLN A 158 7.45 -1.83 11.57
CA GLN A 158 8.73 -1.80 10.86
C GLN A 158 8.77 -2.79 9.69
N GLY A 159 9.77 -2.61 8.82
CA GLY A 159 10.07 -3.48 7.69
C GLY A 159 9.33 -3.11 6.41
N ALA A 160 10.09 -2.95 5.32
CA ALA A 160 9.55 -2.61 4.01
C ALA A 160 8.64 -3.71 3.43
N ILE A 161 9.01 -4.98 3.63
CA ILE A 161 8.20 -6.17 3.37
C ILE A 161 8.22 -7.07 4.60
N GLN A 162 7.05 -7.53 5.05
CA GLN A 162 6.93 -8.32 6.27
C GLN A 162 5.85 -9.40 6.18
N ASN A 163 6.18 -10.59 6.68
CA ASN A 163 5.19 -11.65 6.94
C ASN A 163 4.38 -11.31 8.20
N ILE A 164 3.07 -11.57 8.15
CA ILE A 164 2.18 -11.47 9.31
C ILE A 164 1.83 -12.89 9.77
N ALA A 165 1.87 -13.13 11.08
CA ALA A 165 1.49 -14.44 11.64
C ALA A 165 0.02 -14.76 11.33
N LYS A 166 -0.29 -16.04 11.09
CA LYS A 166 -1.60 -16.48 10.56
C LYS A 166 -2.77 -16.06 11.45
N ASP A 167 -2.64 -16.21 12.76
CA ASP A 167 -3.62 -15.78 13.76
C ASP A 167 -3.94 -14.27 13.67
N LYS A 168 -2.92 -13.45 13.38
CA LYS A 168 -3.07 -12.00 13.19
C LYS A 168 -3.67 -11.66 11.83
N GLN A 169 -3.38 -12.46 10.80
CA GLN A 169 -4.00 -12.29 9.48
C GLN A 169 -5.51 -12.48 9.57
N GLU A 170 -5.98 -13.51 10.27
CA GLU A 170 -7.41 -13.78 10.46
C GLU A 170 -8.12 -12.61 11.16
N LYS A 171 -7.54 -12.08 12.23
CA LYS A 171 -8.08 -10.89 12.92
C LYS A 171 -8.08 -9.64 12.03
N LEU A 172 -7.01 -9.43 11.26
CA LEU A 172 -6.91 -8.27 10.38
C LEU A 172 -7.90 -8.36 9.20
N ILE A 173 -8.17 -9.56 8.69
CA ILE A 173 -9.19 -9.79 7.67
C ILE A 173 -10.56 -9.28 8.15
N GLU A 174 -10.94 -9.51 9.41
CA GLU A 174 -12.21 -8.99 9.95
C GLU A 174 -12.28 -7.45 9.95
N LEU A 175 -11.15 -6.77 10.16
CA LEU A 175 -11.08 -5.30 10.08
C LEU A 175 -11.03 -4.79 8.63
N ILE A 176 -10.51 -5.60 7.69
CA ILE A 176 -10.41 -5.25 6.26
C ILE A 176 -11.76 -5.38 5.55
N LYS A 177 -12.50 -6.46 5.79
CA LYS A 177 -13.80 -6.74 5.14
C LYS A 177 -14.73 -5.53 5.02
N PRO A 178 -15.06 -4.78 6.10
CA PRO A 178 -16.00 -3.66 6.01
C PRO A 178 -15.46 -2.45 5.24
N ARG A 179 -14.15 -2.42 4.91
CA ARG A 179 -13.47 -1.32 4.23
C ARG A 179 -13.24 -1.59 2.75
N LEU A 180 -13.53 -2.81 2.27
CA LEU A 180 -13.40 -3.14 0.86
C LEU A 180 -14.51 -2.48 0.05
N LYS A 181 -14.10 -1.54 -0.80
CA LYS A 181 -14.92 -0.89 -1.83
C LYS A 181 -14.62 -1.51 -3.20
N THR A 182 -14.90 -0.79 -4.29
CA THR A 182 -14.54 -1.20 -5.65
C THR A 182 -13.01 -1.14 -5.84
N PRO A 183 -12.36 -2.16 -6.42
CA PRO A 183 -10.95 -2.07 -6.75
C PRO A 183 -10.68 -1.04 -7.85
N ILE A 184 -9.49 -0.47 -7.81
CA ILE A 184 -8.85 0.13 -8.97
C ILE A 184 -8.15 -0.99 -9.73
N LEU A 185 -8.47 -1.13 -11.01
CA LEU A 185 -7.89 -2.14 -11.89
C LEU A 185 -6.73 -1.52 -12.68
N ASN A 186 -5.68 -2.29 -12.89
CA ASN A 186 -4.61 -1.91 -13.79
C ASN A 186 -5.14 -1.92 -15.23
N PRO A 187 -5.11 -0.80 -15.97
CA PRO A 187 -5.62 -0.75 -17.33
C PRO A 187 -4.74 -1.49 -18.34
N ASN A 188 -3.52 -1.89 -17.95
CA ASN A 188 -2.53 -2.56 -18.80
C ASN A 188 -2.18 -3.92 -18.22
#